data_AF-A0A1Q6A0V0-F1
#
_entry.id   AF-A0A1Q6A0V0-F1
#
_cell.length_a   1.000
_cell.length_b   1.000
_cell.length_c   1.000
_cell.angle_alpha   90.00
_cell.angle_beta   90.00
_cell.angle_gamma   90.00
#
_symmetry.space_group_name_H-M   'P 1'
#
loop_
_entity.id
_entity.type
_entity.pdbx_description
1 polymer ?
#
loop_
_entity_poly.entity_id
_entity_poly.type
_entity_poly.pdbx_seq_one_letter_code
_entity_poly.pdbx_strand_id
1 'polypeptide(L)'
;MDMLYLPGKCVNWGIHLVLMIMKFLLLTISLLMACHLANAQVAPVISKASDGKADSAAGKVMIRVCMPSKSALLQPPPLYVIKSRNEEFKMKSTIGMSYIEPGAIKSILVLKDSVTTSKYGAEAKYGVILVTVNDDKYPDLYNKIKKASRQGN
;
A
#
# COMPACT_ATOMS: atom_id res chain seq x y z
N MET A 1 64.03 49.48 6.06
CA MET A 1 62.66 49.98 5.99
C MET A 1 61.73 48.79 5.79
N ASP A 2 61.33 48.16 6.90
CA ASP A 2 59.92 48.01 7.35
C ASP A 2 59.23 46.82 6.67
N MET A 3 59.26 45.59 7.20
CA MET A 3 58.60 45.08 8.42
C MET A 3 57.09 45.34 8.44
N LEU A 4 56.28 44.37 7.99
CA LEU A 4 54.92 44.19 8.47
C LEU A 4 54.64 42.70 8.71
N TYR A 5 54.75 42.35 9.98
CA TYR A 5 54.37 41.11 10.63
C TYR A 5 52.91 41.24 11.04
N LEU A 6 52.04 40.31 10.62
CA LEU A 6 50.74 40.08 11.27
C LEU A 6 50.56 38.59 11.55
N PRO A 7 50.08 38.24 12.77
CA PRO A 7 50.15 36.89 13.31
C PRO A 7 48.93 36.03 12.97
N GLY A 8 49.17 34.73 12.86
CA GLY A 8 48.23 33.71 13.34
C GLY A 8 46.94 33.53 12.55
N LYS A 9 47.01 32.72 11.48
CA LYS A 9 46.15 31.57 11.16
C LYS A 9 46.39 31.20 9.70
N CYS A 10 47.19 30.17 9.46
CA CYS A 10 47.29 29.53 8.15
C CYS A 10 45.96 28.81 7.86
N VAL A 11 44.97 29.54 7.37
CA VAL A 11 43.74 28.92 6.86
C VAL A 11 44.06 28.40 5.47
N ASN A 12 44.25 27.09 5.35
CA ASN A 12 44.55 26.42 4.10
C ASN A 12 43.42 26.72 3.09
N TRP A 13 43.70 27.57 2.10
CA TRP A 13 42.71 28.11 1.15
C TRP A 13 41.95 27.01 0.40
N GLY A 14 42.59 25.85 0.20
CA GLY A 14 41.96 24.67 -0.41
C GLY A 14 40.85 24.06 0.44
N ILE A 15 40.99 24.04 1.78
CA ILE A 15 39.97 23.48 2.68
C ILE A 15 38.74 24.40 2.71
N HIS A 16 38.98 25.72 2.67
CA HIS A 16 37.89 26.69 2.65
C HIS A 16 37.08 26.60 1.34
N LEU A 17 37.75 26.41 0.20
CA LEU A 17 37.09 26.23 -1.09
C LEU A 17 36.28 24.93 -1.15
N VAL A 18 36.82 23.83 -0.64
CA VAL A 18 36.10 22.53 -0.56
C VAL A 18 34.88 22.63 0.37
N LEU A 19 35.01 23.31 1.51
CA LEU A 19 33.87 23.56 2.41
C LEU A 19 32.79 24.45 1.79
N MET A 20 33.18 25.42 0.96
CA MET A 20 32.23 26.28 0.25
C MET A 20 31.48 25.52 -0.84
N ILE A 21 32.17 24.67 -1.60
CA ILE A 21 31.55 23.83 -2.63
C ILE A 21 30.58 22.80 -1.99
N MET A 22 30.97 22.19 -0.87
CA MET A 22 30.13 21.21 -0.18
C MET A 22 28.88 21.84 0.45
N LYS A 23 28.98 23.07 0.96
CA LYS A 23 27.82 23.85 1.44
C LYS A 23 26.87 24.24 0.31
N PHE A 24 27.38 24.61 -0.86
CA PHE A 24 26.55 24.91 -2.04
C PHE A 24 25.82 23.66 -2.55
N LEU A 25 26.50 22.50 -2.58
CA LEU A 25 25.89 21.24 -2.99
C LEU A 25 24.77 20.78 -2.05
N LEU A 26 24.91 21.02 -0.74
CA LEU A 26 23.87 20.70 0.23
C LEU A 26 22.68 21.68 0.17
N LEU A 27 22.92 22.96 -0.16
CA LEU A 27 21.86 23.96 -0.30
C LEU A 27 20.96 23.68 -1.51
N THR A 28 21.53 23.20 -2.63
CA THR A 28 20.77 22.91 -3.86
C THR A 28 19.90 21.66 -3.72
N ILE A 29 20.33 20.65 -2.96
CA ILE A 29 19.54 19.44 -2.68
C ILE A 29 18.31 19.76 -1.81
N SER A 30 18.46 20.68 -0.85
CA SER A 30 17.35 21.11 0.01
C SER A 30 16.26 21.87 -0.78
N LEU A 31 16.65 22.69 -1.77
CA LEU A 31 15.72 23.46 -2.59
C LEU A 31 14.93 22.58 -3.58
N LEU A 32 15.49 21.44 -4.01
CA LEU A 32 14.83 20.50 -4.94
C LEU A 32 13.68 19.71 -4.28
N MET A 33 13.71 19.52 -2.96
CA MET A 33 12.68 18.77 -2.22
C MET A 33 11.45 19.60 -1.83
N ALA A 34 11.48 20.92 -1.99
CA ALA A 34 10.34 21.79 -1.68
C ALA A 34 9.27 21.84 -2.78
N CYS A 35 9.53 21.26 -3.96
CA CYS A 35 8.64 21.42 -5.12
C CYS A 35 7.53 20.36 -5.25
N HIS A 36 7.47 19.36 -4.36
CA HIS A 36 6.50 18.26 -4.47
C HIS A 36 5.39 18.30 -3.41
N LEU A 37 4.72 19.45 -3.23
CA LEU A 37 3.48 19.50 -2.46
C LEU A 37 2.55 20.64 -2.90
N ALA A 38 2.03 20.57 -4.13
CA ALA A 38 0.92 21.43 -4.56
C ALA A 38 -0.09 20.63 -5.40
N ASN A 39 -0.78 19.69 -4.77
CA ASN A 39 -2.02 19.12 -5.31
C ASN A 39 -3.16 19.36 -4.32
N ALA A 40 -3.72 20.57 -4.37
CA ALA A 40 -5.05 20.85 -3.83
C ALA A 40 -6.09 20.54 -4.91
N GLN A 41 -6.95 19.55 -4.68
CA GLN A 41 -8.12 19.28 -5.51
C GLN A 41 -9.31 19.05 -4.57
N VAL A 42 -10.10 20.09 -4.34
CA VAL A 42 -11.45 19.98 -3.77
C VAL A 42 -12.32 21.08 -4.35
N ALA A 43 -13.36 20.70 -5.11
CA ALA A 43 -14.75 21.02 -4.79
C ALA A 43 -15.72 20.18 -5.64
N PRO A 44 -16.94 19.85 -5.13
CA PRO A 44 -17.79 18.78 -5.64
C PRO A 44 -19.13 19.27 -6.25
N VAL A 45 -20.00 18.30 -6.57
CA VAL A 45 -21.46 18.38 -6.77
C VAL A 45 -21.87 18.91 -8.17
N ILE A 46 -22.73 18.29 -8.99
CA ILE A 46 -24.02 17.63 -8.76
C ILE A 46 -24.24 16.58 -9.88
N SER A 47 -24.43 15.31 -9.53
CA SER A 47 -25.03 14.30 -10.43
C SER A 47 -26.47 14.03 -10.00
N LYS A 48 -27.38 14.25 -10.96
CA LYS A 48 -28.83 14.02 -10.87
C LYS A 48 -29.18 12.67 -10.26
N ALA A 49 -30.06 12.70 -9.25
CA ALA A 49 -30.90 11.57 -8.91
C ALA A 49 -31.84 11.30 -10.09
N SER A 50 -31.81 10.07 -10.60
CA SER A 50 -32.91 9.53 -11.40
C SER A 50 -33.57 8.45 -10.55
N ASP A 51 -34.79 8.75 -10.14
CA ASP A 51 -35.70 7.89 -9.40
C ASP A 51 -35.89 6.55 -10.12
N GLY A 52 -35.64 5.46 -9.38
CA GLY A 52 -35.83 4.08 -9.83
C GLY A 52 -36.64 3.32 -8.79
N LYS A 53 -37.96 3.55 -8.84
CA LYS A 53 -39.08 2.68 -8.49
C LYS A 53 -38.82 1.55 -7.47
N ALA A 54 -39.40 1.73 -6.28
CA ALA A 54 -39.54 0.69 -5.27
C ALA A 54 -40.78 -0.15 -5.55
N ASP A 55 -40.59 -1.41 -5.94
CA ASP A 55 -41.64 -2.41 -5.94
C ASP A 55 -41.34 -3.42 -4.82
N SER A 56 -42.15 -3.32 -3.76
CA SER A 56 -42.15 -4.15 -2.58
C SER A 56 -42.80 -5.50 -2.89
N ALA A 57 -42.07 -6.60 -2.73
CA ALA A 57 -42.65 -7.94 -2.62
C ALA A 57 -41.71 -8.88 -1.85
N ALA A 58 -42.19 -9.29 -0.67
CA ALA A 58 -41.86 -10.47 0.13
C ALA A 58 -40.53 -11.23 -0.15
N GLY A 59 -39.64 -11.22 0.86
CA GLY A 59 -38.82 -12.38 1.21
C GLY A 59 -37.62 -12.73 0.33
N LYS A 60 -37.16 -11.86 -0.58
CA LYS A 60 -35.94 -12.08 -1.37
C LYS A 60 -34.85 -11.12 -0.94
N VAL A 61 -33.71 -11.63 -0.46
CA VAL A 61 -32.52 -10.81 -0.21
C VAL A 61 -32.05 -10.26 -1.56
N MET A 62 -32.38 -9.00 -1.84
CA MET A 62 -31.91 -8.31 -3.02
C MET A 62 -30.52 -7.74 -2.75
N ILE A 63 -29.49 -8.48 -3.17
CA ILE A 63 -28.13 -7.93 -3.21
C ILE A 63 -28.09 -6.94 -4.38
N ARG A 64 -28.26 -5.64 -4.09
CA ARG A 64 -28.00 -4.58 -5.07
C ARG A 64 -26.50 -4.52 -5.34
N VAL A 65 -26.05 -5.15 -6.42
CA VAL A 65 -24.68 -5.00 -6.91
C VAL A 65 -24.62 -3.72 -7.74
N CYS A 66 -24.21 -2.62 -7.11
CA CYS A 66 -23.85 -1.41 -7.84
C CYS A 66 -22.53 -1.65 -8.57
N MET A 67 -22.47 -1.31 -9.86
CA MET A 67 -21.21 -1.29 -10.60
C MET A 67 -20.30 -0.24 -9.94
N PRO A 68 -19.07 -0.59 -9.52
CA PRO A 68 -18.14 0.40 -9.01
C PRO A 68 -17.78 1.40 -10.13
N SER A 69 -17.44 2.63 -9.75
CA SER A 69 -16.98 3.64 -10.69
C SER A 69 -15.74 3.14 -11.46
N LYS A 70 -15.55 3.59 -12.71
CA LYS A 70 -14.37 3.23 -13.52
C LYS A 70 -13.04 3.51 -12.80
N SER A 71 -13.00 4.53 -11.93
CA SER A 71 -11.82 4.86 -11.11
C SER A 71 -11.48 3.78 -10.07
N ALA A 72 -12.46 3.01 -9.58
CA ALA A 72 -12.21 1.88 -8.70
C ALA A 72 -11.64 0.66 -9.45
N LEU A 73 -11.92 0.52 -10.76
CA LEU A 73 -11.38 -0.56 -11.59
C LEU A 73 -9.89 -0.38 -11.93
N LEU A 74 -9.37 0.85 -11.82
CA LEU A 74 -7.98 1.21 -12.09
C LEU A 74 -7.07 1.11 -10.85
N GLN A 75 -7.62 0.71 -9.70
CA GLN A 75 -6.84 0.56 -8.48
C GLN A 75 -6.00 -0.72 -8.53
N PRO A 76 -4.77 -0.71 -7.98
CA PRO A 76 -3.98 -1.91 -7.83
C PRO A 76 -4.76 -2.99 -7.06
N PRO A 77 -4.51 -4.28 -7.35
CA PRO A 77 -5.20 -5.36 -6.66
C PRO A 77 -4.90 -5.34 -5.15
N PRO A 78 -5.84 -5.80 -4.32
CA PRO A 78 -5.63 -5.89 -2.87
C PRO A 78 -4.60 -6.96 -2.53
N LEU A 79 -4.08 -6.90 -1.31
CA LEU A 79 -3.21 -7.95 -0.77
C LEU A 79 -4.06 -9.14 -0.31
N TYR A 80 -3.69 -10.35 -0.74
CA TYR A 80 -4.31 -11.58 -0.29
C TYR A 80 -3.51 -12.16 0.87
N VAL A 81 -4.21 -12.53 1.94
CA VAL A 81 -3.60 -13.18 3.11
C VAL A 81 -4.38 -14.45 3.41
N ILE A 82 -3.71 -15.59 3.42
CA ILE A 82 -4.32 -16.88 3.74
C ILE A 82 -3.83 -17.33 5.11
N LYS A 83 -4.76 -17.56 6.05
CA LYS A 83 -4.47 -18.04 7.39
C LYS A 83 -4.71 -19.54 7.49
N SER A 84 -3.68 -20.30 7.85
CA SER A 84 -3.70 -21.76 8.07
C SER A 84 -2.76 -22.13 9.21
N ARG A 85 -3.20 -22.98 10.14
CA ARG A 85 -2.44 -23.48 11.30
C ARG A 85 -1.67 -22.39 12.07
N ASN A 86 -2.29 -21.24 12.28
CA ASN A 86 -1.72 -20.03 12.89
C ASN A 86 -0.64 -19.28 12.10
N GLU A 87 -0.33 -19.71 10.88
CA GLU A 87 0.53 -18.97 9.95
C GLU A 87 -0.31 -18.16 8.97
N GLU A 88 0.20 -16.97 8.60
CA GLU A 88 -0.40 -16.08 7.61
C GLU A 88 0.50 -16.02 6.36
N PHE A 89 -0.01 -16.46 5.21
CA PHE A 89 0.69 -16.46 3.93
C PHE A 89 0.25 -15.25 3.11
N LYS A 90 1.18 -14.32 2.83
CA LYS A 90 0.94 -13.12 2.02
C LYS A 90 1.14 -13.41 0.53
N MET A 91 0.23 -12.96 -0.31
CA MET A 91 0.26 -13.16 -1.75
C MET A 91 -0.24 -11.91 -2.48
N LYS A 92 0.48 -11.51 -3.53
CA LYS A 92 0.16 -10.32 -4.34
C LYS A 92 -0.80 -10.61 -5.49
N SER A 93 -0.98 -11.88 -5.83
CA SER A 93 -1.71 -12.33 -7.00
C SER A 93 -2.71 -13.43 -6.65
N THR A 94 -3.81 -13.47 -7.40
CA THR A 94 -4.89 -14.44 -7.29
C THR A 94 -4.44 -15.88 -7.59
N ILE A 95 -3.27 -16.07 -8.20
CA ILE A 95 -2.70 -17.39 -8.53
C ILE A 95 -2.66 -18.31 -7.29
N GLY A 96 -2.33 -17.76 -6.13
CA GLY A 96 -2.27 -18.53 -4.89
C GLY A 96 -3.62 -18.98 -4.33
N MET A 97 -4.72 -18.34 -4.74
CA MET A 97 -6.08 -18.74 -4.37
C MET A 97 -6.63 -19.88 -5.23
N SER A 98 -6.07 -20.09 -6.43
CA SER A 98 -6.54 -21.13 -7.36
C SER A 98 -6.42 -22.55 -6.79
N TYR A 99 -5.50 -22.75 -5.84
CA TYR A 99 -5.26 -24.05 -5.20
C TYR A 99 -6.18 -24.34 -4.00
N ILE A 100 -7.04 -23.38 -3.63
CA ILE A 100 -7.95 -23.51 -2.48
C ILE A 100 -9.32 -23.90 -2.99
N GLU A 101 -9.78 -25.09 -2.61
CA GLU A 101 -11.16 -25.48 -2.88
C GLU A 101 -12.13 -24.57 -2.10
N PRO A 102 -13.23 -24.11 -2.71
CA PRO A 102 -14.21 -23.27 -2.02
C PRO A 102 -14.75 -23.89 -0.72
N GLY A 103 -14.90 -25.23 -0.68
CA GLY A 103 -15.33 -25.96 0.52
C GLY A 103 -14.33 -25.97 1.67
N ALA A 104 -13.05 -25.67 1.40
CA ALA A 104 -12.00 -25.57 2.41
C ALA A 104 -11.96 -24.20 3.09
N ILE A 105 -12.67 -23.20 2.57
CA ILE A 105 -12.70 -21.86 3.14
C ILE A 105 -13.60 -21.85 4.38
N LYS A 106 -13.05 -21.45 5.52
CA LYS A 106 -13.78 -21.26 6.77
C LYS A 106 -14.42 -19.88 6.84
N SER A 107 -13.69 -18.84 6.46
CA SER A 107 -14.19 -17.46 6.46
C SER A 107 -13.36 -16.54 5.57
N ILE A 108 -14.00 -15.49 5.04
CA ILE A 108 -13.34 -14.42 4.29
C ILE A 108 -13.62 -13.11 5.01
N LEU A 109 -12.56 -12.38 5.35
CA LEU A 109 -12.63 -11.07 5.98
C LEU A 109 -11.98 -10.04 5.06
N VAL A 110 -12.72 -8.99 4.72
CA VAL A 110 -12.23 -7.90 3.87
C VAL A 110 -11.91 -6.71 4.74
N LEU A 111 -10.62 -6.41 4.89
CA LEU A 111 -10.10 -5.33 5.72
C LEU A 111 -9.81 -4.10 4.85
N LYS A 112 -10.54 -3.02 5.09
CA LYS A 112 -10.40 -1.73 4.37
C LYS A 112 -9.95 -0.58 5.28
N ASP A 113 -9.79 -0.86 6.57
CA ASP A 113 -9.49 0.18 7.56
C ASP A 113 -8.04 0.61 7.51
N SER A 114 -7.78 1.85 7.94
CA SER A 114 -6.44 2.43 8.01
C SER A 114 -5.49 1.66 8.93
N VAL A 115 -6.01 0.94 9.94
CA VAL A 115 -5.23 0.11 10.86
C VAL A 115 -4.58 -1.08 10.14
N THR A 116 -5.16 -1.52 9.02
CA THR A 116 -4.70 -2.68 8.25
C THR A 116 -3.28 -2.49 7.69
N THR A 117 -2.92 -1.27 7.31
CA THR A 117 -1.57 -0.94 6.79
C THR A 117 -0.50 -1.04 7.87
N SER A 118 -0.86 -0.81 9.14
CA SER A 118 0.07 -1.00 10.26
C SER A 118 0.42 -2.48 10.47
N LYS A 119 -0.57 -3.39 10.33
CA LYS A 119 -0.32 -4.84 10.48
C LYS A 119 0.38 -5.45 9.27
N TYR A 120 -0.01 -5.07 8.05
CA TYR A 120 0.39 -5.77 6.83
C TYR A 120 1.41 -5.03 5.97
N GLY A 121 1.65 -3.74 6.23
CA GLY A 121 2.60 -2.89 5.51
C GLY A 121 1.95 -2.08 4.37
N ALA A 122 2.79 -1.45 3.55
CA ALA A 122 2.35 -0.59 2.45
C ALA A 122 1.49 -1.32 1.40
N GLU A 123 1.67 -2.63 1.25
CA GLU A 123 0.91 -3.47 0.31
C GLU A 123 -0.58 -3.56 0.67
N ALA A 124 -0.92 -3.35 1.94
CA ALA A 124 -2.31 -3.33 2.41
C ALA A 124 -3.05 -2.00 2.16
N LYS A 125 -2.40 -1.02 1.51
CA LYS A 125 -3.00 0.30 1.19
C LYS A 125 -4.29 0.17 0.37
N TYR A 126 -4.36 -0.83 -0.51
CA TYR A 126 -5.51 -1.08 -1.38
C TYR A 126 -6.51 -2.10 -0.77
N GLY A 127 -6.38 -2.36 0.54
CA GLY A 127 -7.18 -3.32 1.27
C GLY A 127 -6.52 -4.70 1.34
N VAL A 128 -7.01 -5.52 2.29
CA VAL A 128 -6.56 -6.89 2.50
C VAL A 128 -7.76 -7.83 2.48
N ILE A 129 -7.63 -8.94 1.76
CA ILE A 129 -8.58 -10.05 1.80
C ILE A 129 -7.93 -11.16 2.61
N LEU A 130 -8.39 -11.33 3.86
CA LEU A 130 -7.95 -12.36 4.77
C LEU A 130 -8.86 -13.59 4.63
N VAL A 131 -8.33 -14.66 4.06
CA VAL A 131 -9.02 -15.94 3.91
C VAL A 131 -8.53 -16.88 5.00
N THR A 132 -9.44 -17.39 5.82
CA THR A 132 -9.13 -18.44 6.80
C THR A 132 -9.61 -19.77 6.27
N VAL A 133 -8.76 -20.79 6.29
CA VAL A 133 -9.10 -22.15 5.83
C VAL A 133 -9.46 -23.06 7.00
N ASN A 134 -10.16 -24.15 6.71
CA ASN A 134 -10.50 -25.19 7.66
C ASN A 134 -9.42 -26.28 7.65
N ASP A 135 -8.43 -26.13 8.53
CA ASP A 135 -7.29 -27.05 8.62
C ASP A 135 -7.69 -28.47 9.07
N ASP A 136 -8.80 -28.61 9.83
CA ASP A 136 -9.27 -29.89 10.35
C ASP A 136 -9.79 -30.80 9.23
N LYS A 137 -10.50 -30.21 8.26
CA LYS A 137 -11.06 -30.93 7.11
C LYS A 137 -10.06 -31.10 5.97
N TYR A 138 -9.08 -30.20 5.86
CA TYR A 138 -8.15 -30.15 4.73
C TYR A 138 -6.68 -30.01 5.20
N PRO A 139 -6.11 -31.02 5.87
CA PRO A 139 -4.78 -30.95 6.43
C PRO A 139 -3.67 -30.78 5.38
N ASP A 140 -3.89 -31.28 4.16
CA ASP A 140 -2.91 -31.25 3.06
C ASP A 140 -2.78 -29.87 2.42
N LEU A 141 -3.77 -29.00 2.63
CA LEU A 141 -3.83 -27.68 2.03
C LEU A 141 -2.70 -26.77 2.55
N TYR A 142 -2.32 -26.95 3.83
CA TYR A 142 -1.23 -26.20 4.46
C TYR A 142 0.07 -26.27 3.64
N ASN A 143 0.49 -27.47 3.25
CA ASN A 143 1.71 -27.66 2.49
C ASN A 143 1.62 -27.07 1.07
N LYS A 144 0.44 -27.17 0.44
CA LYS A 144 0.18 -26.58 -0.88
C LYS A 144 0.28 -25.05 -0.84
N ILE A 145 -0.36 -24.41 0.14
CA ILE A 145 -0.32 -22.95 0.33
C ILE A 145 1.11 -22.50 0.64
N LYS A 146 1.81 -23.21 1.54
CA LYS A 146 3.20 -22.91 1.92
C LYS A 146 4.17 -23.02 0.74
N LYS A 147 3.93 -23.96 -0.17
CA LYS A 147 4.72 -24.07 -1.41
C LYS A 147 4.38 -22.93 -2.37
N ALA A 148 3.09 -22.65 -2.58
CA ALA A 148 2.65 -21.58 -3.47
C ALA A 148 3.14 -20.19 -3.02
N SER A 149 3.18 -19.91 -1.71
CA SER A 149 3.68 -18.65 -1.18
C SER A 149 5.18 -18.45 -1.42
N ARG A 150 5.95 -19.53 -1.58
CA ARG A 150 7.37 -19.49 -1.91
C ARG A 150 7.63 -19.34 -3.41
N GLN A 151 6.69 -19.78 -4.25
CA GLN A 151 6.83 -19.75 -5.71
C GLN A 151 6.36 -18.43 -6.34
N GLY A 152 5.54 -17.65 -5.61
CA GLY A 152 4.93 -16.41 -6.11
C GLY A 152 5.63 -15.11 -5.68
N ASN A 153 6.88 -15.17 -5.22
CA ASN A 153 7.67 -13.99 -4.85
C ASN A 153 8.90 -13.86 -5.74
#